data_AF-A0A166P9R4-F1
#
_entry.id   AF-A0A166P9R4-F1
#
_cell.length_a   1.000
_cell.length_b   1.000
_cell.length_c   1.000
_cell.angle_alpha   90.00
_cell.angle_beta   90.00
_cell.angle_gamma   90.00
#
_symmetry.space_group_name_H-M   'P 1'
#
loop_
_entity.id
_entity.type
_entity.pdbx_description
1 polymer ?
#
loop_
_entity_poly.entity_id
_entity_poly.type
_entity_poly.pdbx_seq_one_letter_code
_entity_poly.pdbx_strand_id
1 'polypeptide(L)' 'MRCENNTVDDLVQAIYPGLSQGNKPDKYFSDHAILLCRNDDVDDLNEVLLAKYPGVERVFCSADSVVFE' A
#
# COMPACT_ATOMS: atom_id res chain seq x y z
N MET A 1 -14.62 3.67 -12.00
CA MET A 1 -13.83 2.50 -11.57
C MET A 1 -14.77 1.30 -11.53
N ARG A 2 -14.42 0.18 -12.15
CA ARG A 2 -15.21 -1.07 -12.09
C ARG A 2 -14.26 -2.20 -11.72
N CYS A 3 -14.51 -2.83 -10.58
CA CYS A 3 -13.90 -4.10 -10.22
C CYS A 3 -14.86 -5.19 -10.70
N GLU A 4 -14.47 -5.98 -11.69
CA GLU A 4 -15.39 -6.93 -12.35
C GLU A 4 -15.84 -8.04 -11.40
N ASN A 5 -14.94 -8.49 -10.53
CA ASN A 5 -15.15 -9.60 -9.60
C ASN A 5 -15.26 -9.14 -8.14
N ASN A 6 -15.22 -7.83 -7.89
CA ASN A 6 -15.23 -7.23 -6.54
C ASN A 6 -14.17 -7.83 -5.59
N THR A 7 -12.97 -8.09 -6.12
CA THR A 7 -11.83 -8.62 -5.35
C THR A 7 -10.83 -7.50 -5.02
N VAL A 8 -9.95 -7.76 -4.05
CA VAL A 8 -8.82 -6.86 -3.75
C VAL A 8 -7.89 -6.75 -4.95
N ASP A 9 -7.63 -7.85 -5.66
CA ASP A 9 -6.76 -7.83 -6.84
C ASP A 9 -7.31 -6.93 -7.96
N ASP A 10 -8.61 -6.99 -8.22
CA ASP A 10 -9.27 -6.12 -9.21
C ASP A 10 -9.19 -4.64 -8.79
N LEU A 11 -9.38 -4.36 -7.49
CA LEU A 11 -9.23 -3.02 -6.92
C LEU A 11 -7.79 -2.50 -7.13
N VAL A 12 -6.80 -3.32 -6.80
CA VAL A 12 -5.37 -2.98 -6.95
C VAL A 12 -5.03 -2.74 -8.41
N GLN A 13 -5.48 -3.58 -9.34
CA GLN A 13 -5.23 -3.40 -10.76
C GLN A 13 -5.88 -2.12 -11.31
N ALA A 14 -7.07 -1.78 -10.82
CA ALA A 14 -7.80 -0.59 -11.26
C ALA A 14 -7.22 0.73 -10.71
N ILE A 15 -6.65 0.72 -9.50
CA ILE A 15 -6.03 1.91 -8.87
C ILE A 15 -4.55 2.04 -9.20
N TYR A 16 -3.80 0.94 -9.20
CA TYR A 16 -2.35 0.93 -9.39
C TYR A 16 -1.97 0.18 -10.67
N PRO A 17 -2.26 0.74 -11.86
CA PRO A 17 -1.95 0.10 -13.12
C PRO A 17 -0.45 -0.15 -13.26
N GLY A 18 -0.09 -1.44 -13.43
CA GLY A 18 1.29 -1.86 -13.54
C GLY A 18 2.07 -1.81 -12.23
N LEU A 19 1.43 -1.97 -11.06
CA LEU A 19 2.09 -1.99 -9.74
C LEU A 19 3.40 -2.80 -9.71
N SER A 20 3.41 -3.98 -10.35
CA SER A 20 4.57 -4.88 -10.42
C SER A 20 5.70 -4.43 -11.36
N GLN A 21 5.57 -3.27 -12.02
CA GLN A 21 6.50 -2.79 -13.04
C GLN A 21 7.37 -1.64 -12.55
N GLY A 22 8.68 -1.86 -12.52
CA GLY A 22 9.73 -0.84 -12.54
C GLY A 22 9.60 0.32 -11.54
N ASN A 23 10.33 1.40 -11.81
CA ASN A 23 10.24 2.62 -11.01
C ASN A 23 8.93 3.35 -11.31
N LYS A 24 8.34 3.91 -10.25
CA LYS A 24 7.17 4.78 -10.32
C LYS A 24 7.58 6.24 -10.18
N PRO A 25 6.86 7.18 -10.83
CA PRO A 25 7.07 8.60 -10.57
C PRO A 25 6.76 8.93 -9.11
N ASP A 26 7.38 9.98 -8.58
CA ASP A 26 7.35 10.33 -7.14
C ASP A 26 5.94 10.41 -6.52
N LYS A 27 4.92 10.77 -7.32
CA LYS A 27 3.54 10.94 -6.85
C LYS A 27 2.62 9.75 -7.13
N TYR A 28 3.14 8.66 -7.70
CA TYR A 28 2.32 7.54 -8.14
C TYR A 28 1.43 6.99 -7.04
N PHE A 29 1.96 6.76 -5.83
CA PHE A 29 1.17 6.20 -4.74
C PHE A 29 0.21 7.22 -4.11
N SER A 30 0.64 8.48 -3.98
CA SER A 30 -0.20 9.52 -3.38
C SER A 30 -1.36 9.95 -4.28
N ASP A 31 -1.16 9.99 -5.60
CA ASP A 31 -2.22 10.32 -6.57
C ASP A 31 -3.28 9.21 -6.69
N HIS A 32 -2.98 8.00 -6.21
CA HIS A 32 -3.83 6.81 -6.29
C HIS A 32 -4.22 6.27 -4.90
N ALA A 33 -4.22 7.13 -3.88
CA ALA A 33 -4.52 6.72 -2.51
C ALA A 33 -5.90 6.05 -2.37
N ILE A 34 -5.93 4.89 -1.70
CA ILE A 34 -7.16 4.18 -1.34
C ILE A 34 -7.50 4.55 0.11
N LEU A 35 -8.73 5.02 0.36
CA LEU A 35 -9.19 5.40 1.69
C LEU A 35 -10.08 4.31 2.26
N LEU A 36 -9.77 3.87 3.48
CA LEU A 36 -10.55 2.87 4.22
C LEU A 36 -10.99 3.42 5.58
N CYS A 37 -12.01 2.79 6.17
CA CYS A 37 -12.65 3.29 7.39
C CYS A 37 -11.87 2.95 8.68
N ARG A 38 -11.04 1.91 8.66
CA ARG A 38 -10.29 1.42 9.83
C ARG A 38 -8.81 1.27 9.48
N ASN A 39 -7.97 1.53 10.47
CA ASN A 39 -6.51 1.40 10.30
C ASN A 39 -6.10 -0.05 10.05
N ASP A 40 -6.70 -1.02 10.74
CA ASP A 40 -6.39 -2.44 10.51
C ASP A 40 -6.67 -2.84 9.05
N ASP A 41 -7.76 -2.34 8.45
CA ASP A 41 -8.06 -2.58 7.02
C ASP A 41 -7.02 -1.89 6.11
N VAL A 42 -6.47 -0.73 6.52
CA VAL A 42 -5.39 -0.02 5.81
C VAL A 42 -4.08 -0.80 5.87
N ASP A 43 -3.75 -1.34 7.05
CA ASP A 43 -2.54 -2.11 7.26
C ASP A 43 -2.56 -3.39 6.43
N ASP A 44 -3.65 -4.16 6.51
CA ASP A 44 -3.85 -5.38 5.71
C ASP A 44 -3.70 -5.13 4.20
N LEU A 45 -4.31 -4.05 3.69
CA LEU A 45 -4.23 -3.72 2.26
C LEU A 45 -2.83 -3.26 1.85
N ASN A 46 -2.15 -2.47 2.69
CA ASN A 46 -0.79 -2.02 2.44
C ASN A 46 0.19 -3.18 2.40
N GLU A 47 0.04 -4.19 3.27
CA GLU A 47 0.85 -5.41 3.23
C GLU A 47 0.67 -6.16 1.90
N VAL A 48 -0.58 -6.32 1.43
CA VAL A 48 -0.88 -6.94 0.13
C VAL A 48 -0.26 -6.17 -1.03
N LEU A 49 -0.30 -4.83 -1.00
CA LEU A 49 0.31 -3.97 -2.01
C LEU A 49 1.84 -4.07 -2.01
N LEU A 50 2.46 -4.04 -0.81
CA LEU A 50 3.91 -4.10 -0.65
C LEU A 50 4.46 -5.44 -1.14
N ALA A 51 3.78 -6.55 -0.82
CA ALA A 51 4.16 -7.89 -1.28
C ALA A 51 4.11 -8.06 -2.81
N LYS A 52 3.27 -7.28 -3.50
CA LYS A 52 3.16 -7.27 -4.97
C LYS A 52 4.17 -6.34 -5.64
N TYR A 53 4.73 -5.38 -4.91
CA TYR A 53 5.65 -4.39 -5.46
C TYR A 53 7.04 -5.00 -5.63
N PRO A 54 7.72 -4.77 -6.77
CA PRO A 54 9.02 -5.38 -7.01
C PRO A 54 10.08 -4.76 -6.09
N GLY A 55 10.96 -5.59 -5.53
CA GLY A 55 12.06 -5.12 -4.70
C GLY A 55 12.34 -6.04 -3.52
N VAL A 56 13.11 -5.51 -2.57
CA VAL A 56 13.42 -6.19 -1.29
C VAL A 56 12.74 -5.40 -0.19
N GLU A 57 11.90 -6.09 0.58
CA GLU A 57 11.24 -5.52 1.75
C GLU A 57 12.26 -5.09 2.81
N ARG A 58 11.99 -3.95 3.46
CA ARG A 58 12.84 -3.37 4.50
C ARG A 58 11.96 -2.91 5.65
N VAL A 59 12.26 -3.39 6.84
CA VAL A 59 11.60 -2.94 8.08
C VAL A 59 12.46 -1.85 8.73
N PHE A 60 11.82 -0.72 9.05
CA PHE A 60 12.44 0.37 9.80
C PHE A 60 11.73 0.49 11.15
N CYS A 61 12.47 0.29 12.22
CA CYS A 61 11.93 0.44 13.57
C CYS A 61 11.96 1.92 13.99
N SER A 62 10.95 2.36 14.74
CA SER A 62 10.94 3.68 15.37
C SER A 62 12.06 3.80 16.42
N ALA A 63 12.48 5.03 16.69
CA ALA A 63 13.49 5.35 17.70
C ALA A 63 12.81 6.02 18.91
N ASP A 64 11.93 5.26 19.56
CA ASP A 64 11.10 5.79 20.65
C ASP A 64 11.83 5.69 22.00
N SER A 65 11.61 6.70 22.86
CA SER A 65 12.10 6.69 24.25
C SER A 65 10.98 7.14 25.18
N VAL A 66 10.91 6.52 26.36
CA VAL A 66 9.95 6.88 27.41
C VAL A 66 10.72 7.59 28.51
N VAL A 67 10.29 8.82 28.84
CA VAL A 67 10.82 9.56 30.00
C VAL A 67 9.89 9.28 31.18
N PHE A 68 10.45 8.83 32.29
CA PHE A 68 9.73 8.69 33.55
C PHE A 68 9.91 9.97 34.37
N GLU A 69 8.81 10.54 34.89
CA GLU A 69 8.82 11.64 35.88
C GLU A 69 8.99 11.12 37.32
#